data_AF-A0A4V2WV25-F1
#
_entry.id   AF-A0A4V2WV25-F1
#
_cell.length_a   1.000
_cell.length_b   1.000
_cell.length_c   1.000
_cell.angle_alpha   90.00
_cell.angle_beta   90.00
_cell.angle_gamma   90.00
#
_symmetry.space_group_name_H-M   'P 1'
#
loop_
_entity.id
_entity.type
_entity.pdbx_description
1 polymer ?
#
loop_
_entity_poly.entity_id
_entity_poly.type
_entity_poly.pdbx_seq_one_letter_code
_entity_poly.pdbx_strand_id
1 'polypeptide(L)'
;GALEEVSNILNRMRTLAVQSSNDTQSSTSRGFIQDEINVLLVNIENIASQTKFNGQTLLDGSFSGKLFHIGAYSGETVSLSIASADTAGLAVTAGNVGMSTQADAEDAISAIDAALDTLNGIRSLLGATQNQLESVVRNISVTQVN
;
A
#
# COMPACT_ATOMS: atom_id res chain seq x y z
N GLY A 1 -2.99 -6.80 8.21
CA GLY A 1 -2.71 -5.40 8.60
C GLY A 1 -3.24 -4.46 7.52
N ALA A 2 -3.15 -3.14 7.69
CA ALA A 2 -3.72 -2.18 6.72
C ALA A 2 -3.21 -2.38 5.28
N LEU A 3 -1.90 -2.60 5.10
CA LEU A 3 -1.31 -2.91 3.79
C LEU A 3 -1.78 -4.26 3.22
N GLU A 4 -2.19 -5.20 4.08
CA GLU A 4 -2.81 -6.45 3.61
C GLU A 4 -4.15 -6.20 2.94
N GLU A 5 -4.95 -5.33 3.55
CA GLU A 5 -6.25 -4.98 3.02
C GLU A 5 -6.13 -4.23 1.68
N VAL A 6 -5.19 -3.29 1.57
CA VAL A 6 -4.89 -2.63 0.28
C VAL A 6 -4.48 -3.65 -0.78
N SER A 7 -3.65 -4.63 -0.44
CA SER A 7 -3.24 -5.70 -1.36
C SER A 7 -4.42 -6.56 -1.83
N ASN A 8 -5.33 -6.91 -0.91
CA ASN A 8 -6.53 -7.67 -1.24
C ASN A 8 -7.45 -6.88 -2.19
N ILE A 9 -7.60 -5.58 -1.93
CA ILE A 9 -8.37 -4.68 -2.81
C ILE A 9 -7.74 -4.60 -4.19
N LEU A 10 -6.42 -4.40 -4.29
CA LEU A 10 -5.71 -4.38 -5.57
C LEU A 10 -5.86 -5.69 -6.35
N ASN A 11 -5.75 -6.85 -5.67
CA ASN A 11 -5.99 -8.15 -6.30
C ASN A 11 -7.44 -8.31 -6.80
N ARG A 12 -8.42 -7.77 -6.06
CA ARG A 12 -9.82 -7.73 -6.50
C ARG A 12 -9.98 -6.83 -7.73
N MET A 13 -9.39 -5.63 -7.72
CA MET A 13 -9.39 -4.72 -8.86
C MET A 13 -8.76 -5.36 -10.09
N ARG A 14 -7.65 -6.08 -9.92
CA ARG A 14 -6.99 -6.84 -10.99
C ARG A 14 -7.91 -7.89 -11.59
N THR A 15 -8.66 -8.61 -10.75
CA THR A 15 -9.63 -9.61 -11.20
C THR A 15 -10.73 -8.97 -12.05
N LEU A 16 -11.23 -7.81 -11.62
CA LEU A 16 -12.23 -7.03 -12.35
C LEU A 16 -11.68 -6.47 -13.67
N ALA A 17 -10.44 -6.01 -13.69
CA ALA A 17 -9.77 -5.55 -14.90
C ALA A 17 -9.61 -6.69 -15.92
N VAL A 18 -9.20 -7.88 -15.48
CA VAL A 18 -9.16 -9.09 -16.32
C VAL A 18 -10.55 -9.49 -16.81
N GLN A 19 -11.58 -9.39 -15.97
CA GLN A 19 -12.95 -9.64 -16.40
C GLN A 19 -13.41 -8.64 -17.47
N SER A 20 -13.03 -7.36 -17.30
CA SER A 20 -13.29 -6.29 -18.24
C SER A 20 -12.51 -6.50 -19.54
N SER A 21 -11.26 -6.95 -19.53
CA SER A 21 -10.45 -7.11 -20.74
C SER A 21 -10.92 -8.23 -21.68
N ASN A 22 -11.92 -9.02 -21.27
CA ASN A 22 -12.55 -10.00 -22.13
C ASN A 22 -13.43 -9.34 -23.22
N ASP A 23 -13.26 -9.78 -24.47
CA ASP A 23 -13.83 -9.15 -25.67
C ASP A 23 -15.35 -9.31 -25.79
N THR A 24 -15.93 -10.26 -25.04
CA THR A 24 -17.39 -10.47 -25.00
C THR A 24 -18.13 -9.48 -24.08
N GLN A 25 -17.41 -8.58 -23.39
CA GLN A 25 -18.04 -7.61 -22.48
C GLN A 25 -18.70 -6.47 -23.24
N SER A 26 -19.93 -6.14 -22.84
CA SER A 26 -20.64 -4.95 -23.34
C SER A 26 -20.15 -3.68 -22.65
N SER A 27 -20.37 -2.52 -23.26
CA SER A 27 -20.10 -1.21 -22.64
C SER A 27 -20.84 -1.03 -21.31
N THR A 28 -22.07 -1.55 -21.19
CA THR A 28 -22.84 -1.51 -19.95
C THR A 28 -22.20 -2.37 -18.85
N SER A 29 -21.76 -3.59 -19.20
CA SER A 29 -21.08 -4.49 -18.26
C SER A 29 -19.77 -3.87 -17.76
N ARG A 30 -18.99 -3.26 -18.66
CA ARG A 30 -17.78 -2.50 -18.33
C ARG A 30 -18.05 -1.31 -17.41
N GLY A 31 -19.19 -0.63 -17.60
CA GLY A 31 -19.65 0.43 -16.71
C GLY A 31 -19.87 -0.05 -15.28
N PHE A 32 -20.57 -1.17 -15.08
CA PHE A 32 -20.76 -1.74 -13.74
C PHE A 32 -19.45 -2.19 -13.09
N ILE A 33 -18.51 -2.71 -13.88
CA ILE A 33 -17.17 -3.07 -13.38
C ILE A 33 -16.43 -1.79 -12.95
N GLN A 34 -16.51 -0.70 -13.71
CA GLN A 34 -15.93 0.59 -13.34
C GLN A 34 -16.51 1.10 -12.02
N ASP A 35 -17.81 0.95 -11.80
CA ASP A 35 -18.43 1.36 -10.54
C ASP A 35 -17.87 0.57 -9.34
N GLU A 36 -17.65 -0.74 -9.49
CA GLU A 36 -16.99 -1.56 -8.46
C GLU A 36 -15.54 -1.10 -8.23
N ILE A 37 -14.78 -0.82 -9.31
CA ILE A 37 -13.42 -0.26 -9.21
C ILE A 37 -13.42 1.06 -8.43
N ASN A 38 -14.35 1.97 -8.71
CA ASN A 38 -14.43 3.26 -8.03
C ASN A 38 -14.67 3.11 -6.52
N VAL A 39 -15.52 2.16 -6.11
CA VAL A 39 -15.72 1.84 -4.69
C VAL A 39 -14.44 1.28 -4.05
N LEU A 40 -13.73 0.41 -4.76
CA LEU A 40 -12.46 -0.15 -4.29
C LEU A 40 -11.37 0.93 -4.13
N LEU A 41 -11.30 1.88 -5.05
CA LEU A 41 -10.42 3.05 -4.94
C LEU A 41 -10.70 3.88 -3.68
N VAL A 42 -11.98 4.17 -3.41
CA VAL A 42 -12.40 4.88 -2.18
C VAL A 42 -12.00 4.09 -0.93
N ASN A 43 -12.10 2.76 -0.95
CA ASN A 43 -11.68 1.94 0.18
C ASN A 43 -10.16 2.04 0.42
N ILE A 44 -9.33 2.07 -0.65
CA ILE A 44 -7.88 2.30 -0.52
C ILE A 44 -7.61 3.67 0.14
N GLU A 45 -8.27 4.73 -0.32
CA GLU A 45 -8.11 6.08 0.26
C GLU A 45 -8.51 6.13 1.74
N ASN A 46 -9.61 5.46 2.10
CA ASN A 46 -10.05 5.34 3.49
C ASN A 46 -9.02 4.59 4.35
N ILE A 47 -8.47 3.48 3.87
CA ILE A 47 -7.45 2.74 4.61
C ILE A 47 -6.19 3.61 4.78
N ALA A 48 -5.75 4.28 3.72
CA ALA A 48 -4.55 5.11 3.75
C ALA A 48 -4.68 6.27 4.76
N SER A 49 -5.81 6.96 4.76
CA SER A 49 -6.07 8.13 5.63
C SER A 49 -6.43 7.78 7.08
N GLN A 50 -7.00 6.60 7.33
CA GLN A 50 -7.45 6.20 8.67
C GLN A 50 -6.44 5.33 9.43
N THR A 51 -5.46 4.74 8.74
CA THR A 51 -4.44 3.92 9.40
C THR A 51 -3.47 4.80 10.20
N LYS A 52 -3.57 4.71 11.53
CA LYS A 52 -2.81 5.55 12.46
C LYS A 52 -2.07 4.74 13.52
N PHE A 53 -0.95 5.28 13.99
CA PHE A 53 -0.26 4.84 15.20
C PHE A 53 0.01 6.06 16.09
N ASN A 54 -0.46 6.03 17.34
CA ASN A 54 -0.38 7.16 18.27
C ASN A 54 -0.84 8.50 17.65
N GLY A 55 -1.93 8.46 16.88
CA GLY A 55 -2.52 9.63 16.22
C GLY A 55 -1.84 10.07 14.93
N GLN A 56 -0.68 9.51 14.59
CA GLN A 56 0.04 9.79 13.34
C GLN A 56 -0.46 8.88 12.23
N THR A 57 -0.88 9.46 11.10
CA THR A 57 -1.21 8.69 9.89
C THR A 57 0.04 8.00 9.37
N LEU A 58 -0.10 6.74 8.94
CA LEU A 58 1.04 5.93 8.51
C LEU A 58 1.17 5.84 6.99
N LEU A 59 0.05 5.86 6.26
CA LEU A 59 -0.02 5.37 4.87
C LEU A 59 -0.36 6.46 3.84
N ASP A 60 -0.49 7.71 4.25
CA ASP A 60 -0.76 8.86 3.35
C ASP A 60 0.53 9.55 2.87
N GLY A 61 1.70 8.96 3.16
CA GLY A 61 3.01 9.53 2.86
C GLY A 61 3.50 10.62 3.82
N SER A 62 2.68 11.04 4.79
CA SER A 62 3.10 12.02 5.82
C SER A 62 4.05 11.41 6.86
N PHE A 63 4.08 10.09 6.98
CA PHE A 63 4.96 9.36 7.88
C PHE A 63 6.38 9.24 7.29
N SER A 64 7.08 10.37 7.22
CA SER A 64 8.44 10.45 6.69
C SER A 64 9.43 10.94 7.74
N GLY A 65 10.65 10.38 7.70
CA GLY A 65 11.79 10.80 8.51
C GLY A 65 11.60 10.60 10.01
N LYS A 66 10.80 9.62 10.44
CA LYS A 66 10.55 9.38 11.86
C LYS A 66 11.74 8.65 12.47
N LEU A 67 12.31 9.24 13.52
CA LEU A 67 13.43 8.65 14.25
C LEU A 67 12.91 7.88 15.46
N PHE A 68 13.33 6.62 15.55
CA PHE A 68 13.10 5.77 16.71
C PHE A 68 14.42 5.65 17.47
N HIS A 69 14.42 6.06 18.74
CA HIS A 69 15.58 5.86 19.60
C HIS A 69 15.64 4.42 20.08
N ILE A 70 16.79 3.79 19.88
CA ILE A 70 16.96 2.34 20.02
C ILE A 70 18.20 2.00 20.83
N GLY A 71 18.71 2.92 21.65
CA GLY A 71 19.99 2.70 22.34
C GLY A 71 20.04 3.35 23.71
N ALA A 72 21.20 3.23 24.35
CA ALA A 72 21.45 3.81 25.67
C ALA A 72 22.09 5.21 25.56
N TYR A 73 22.67 5.55 24.41
CA TYR A 73 23.42 6.77 24.19
C TYR A 73 22.78 7.68 23.14
N SER A 74 22.97 8.99 23.30
CA SER A 74 22.45 9.98 22.36
C SER A 74 22.88 9.69 20.92
N GLY A 75 21.92 9.74 19.98
CA GLY A 75 22.16 9.53 18.56
C GLY A 75 21.89 8.11 18.04
N GLU A 76 21.75 7.11 18.92
CA GLU A 76 21.42 5.74 18.54
C GLU A 76 19.96 5.64 18.06
N THR A 77 19.74 5.86 16.76
CA THR A 77 18.40 5.96 16.18
C THR A 77 18.28 5.17 14.88
N VAL A 78 17.06 4.71 14.60
CA VAL A 78 16.65 4.16 13.31
C VAL A 78 15.63 5.10 12.70
N SER A 79 15.87 5.53 11.46
CA SER A 79 14.90 6.31 10.70
C SER A 79 13.92 5.40 9.97
N LEU A 80 12.63 5.71 10.03
CA LEU A 80 11.59 5.07 9.25
C LEU A 80 10.82 6.13 8.46
N SER A 81 10.66 5.85 7.18
CA SER A 81 9.74 6.55 6.29
C SER A 81 8.83 5.50 5.65
N ILE A 82 7.53 5.77 5.62
CA ILE A 82 6.55 4.94 4.94
C ILE A 82 6.06 5.73 3.73
N ALA A 83 6.23 5.18 2.53
CA ALA A 83 5.72 5.78 1.31
C ALA A 83 4.18 5.79 1.32
N SER A 84 3.57 6.69 0.55
CA SER A 84 2.12 6.71 0.45
C SER A 84 1.60 5.43 -0.21
N ALA A 85 0.55 4.85 0.39
CA ALA A 85 -0.21 3.74 -0.12
C ALA A 85 -1.66 4.16 -0.46
N ASP A 86 -1.91 5.45 -0.63
CA ASP A 86 -3.16 5.96 -1.21
C ASP A 86 -3.18 5.76 -2.74
N THR A 87 -4.30 6.12 -3.37
CA THR A 87 -4.52 5.97 -4.81
C THR A 87 -3.51 6.75 -5.67
N ALA A 88 -3.01 7.89 -5.17
CA ALA A 88 -2.01 8.69 -5.87
C ALA A 88 -0.59 8.11 -5.70
N GLY A 89 -0.23 7.71 -4.48
CA GLY A 89 1.05 7.08 -4.15
C GLY A 89 1.25 5.74 -4.84
N LEU A 90 0.15 5.01 -5.07
CA LEU A 90 0.14 3.76 -5.82
C LEU A 90 -0.12 3.94 -7.33
N ALA A 91 -0.32 5.17 -7.80
CA ALA A 91 -0.66 5.49 -9.19
C ALA A 91 -1.92 4.79 -9.75
N VAL A 92 -2.85 4.39 -8.88
CA VAL A 92 -4.15 3.79 -9.23
C VAL A 92 -5.27 4.79 -8.96
N THR A 93 -5.35 5.83 -9.79
CA THR A 93 -6.41 6.84 -9.67
C THR A 93 -7.59 6.51 -10.60
N ALA A 94 -8.75 7.12 -10.36
CA ALA A 94 -9.92 6.95 -11.23
C ALA A 94 -9.66 7.36 -12.69
N GLY A 95 -8.67 8.23 -12.95
CA GLY A 95 -8.25 8.60 -14.30
C GLY A 95 -7.29 7.61 -14.96
N ASN A 96 -6.65 6.74 -14.17
CA ASN A 96 -5.62 5.80 -14.65
C ASN A 96 -6.13 4.34 -14.70
N VAL A 97 -7.21 4.02 -13.99
CA VAL A 97 -7.79 2.68 -13.90
C VAL A 97 -9.17 2.67 -14.58
N GLY A 98 -9.16 2.80 -15.91
CA GLY A 98 -10.35 2.83 -16.75
C GLY A 98 -10.77 1.45 -17.25
N MET A 99 -12.08 1.16 -17.25
CA MET A 99 -12.64 -0.12 -17.71
C MET A 99 -13.43 0.02 -19.01
N SER A 100 -13.47 1.21 -19.61
CA SER A 100 -14.39 1.56 -20.71
C SER A 100 -14.12 0.75 -21.99
N THR A 101 -12.86 0.45 -22.28
CA THR A 101 -12.45 -0.38 -23.42
C THR A 101 -11.57 -1.53 -22.97
N GLN A 102 -11.35 -2.50 -23.87
CA GLN A 102 -10.41 -3.59 -23.64
C GLN A 102 -8.98 -3.06 -23.40
N ALA A 103 -8.55 -2.05 -24.18
CA ALA A 103 -7.24 -1.45 -24.03
C ALA A 103 -7.07 -0.79 -22.65
N ASP A 104 -8.07 -0.02 -22.21
CA ASP A 104 -8.04 0.61 -20.87
C ASP A 104 -7.95 -0.44 -19.77
N ALA A 105 -8.65 -1.57 -19.92
CA ALA A 105 -8.61 -2.67 -18.96
C ALA A 105 -7.23 -3.36 -18.89
N GLU A 106 -6.54 -3.50 -20.03
CA GLU A 106 -5.16 -4.01 -20.07
C GLU A 106 -4.17 -3.02 -19.42
N ASP A 107 -4.30 -1.72 -19.71
CA ASP A 107 -3.49 -0.68 -19.07
C ASP A 107 -3.71 -0.65 -17.55
N ALA A 108 -4.96 -0.83 -17.11
CA ALA A 108 -5.32 -0.93 -15.70
C ALA A 108 -4.68 -2.16 -15.02
N ILE A 109 -4.59 -3.32 -15.68
CA ILE A 109 -3.88 -4.50 -15.14
C ILE A 109 -2.42 -4.13 -14.87
N SER A 110 -1.75 -3.49 -15.84
CA SER A 110 -0.34 -3.08 -15.67
C SER A 110 -0.17 -2.06 -14.54
N ALA A 111 -1.08 -1.09 -14.42
CA ALA A 111 -1.03 -0.10 -13.34
C ALA A 111 -1.22 -0.75 -11.96
N ILE A 112 -2.15 -1.71 -11.85
CA ILE A 112 -2.42 -2.44 -10.61
C ILE A 112 -1.24 -3.35 -10.23
N ASP A 113 -0.61 -4.01 -11.19
CA ASP A 113 0.58 -4.84 -10.93
C ASP A 113 1.75 -3.97 -10.41
N ALA A 114 1.97 -2.78 -10.98
CA ALA A 114 2.96 -1.82 -10.47
C ALA A 114 2.61 -1.30 -9.05
N ALA A 115 1.32 -1.10 -8.75
CA ALA A 115 0.86 -0.75 -7.42
C ALA A 115 1.14 -1.85 -6.39
N LEU A 116 0.90 -3.12 -6.76
CA LEU A 116 1.23 -4.29 -5.92
C LEU A 116 2.72 -4.36 -5.61
N ASP A 117 3.58 -4.10 -6.60
CA ASP A 117 5.04 -4.06 -6.41
C ASP A 117 5.47 -2.94 -5.45
N THR A 118 4.89 -1.74 -5.61
CA THR A 118 5.13 -0.61 -4.70
C THR A 118 4.74 -0.97 -3.26
N LEU A 119 3.57 -1.61 -3.09
CA LEU A 119 3.07 -2.07 -1.80
C LEU A 119 3.98 -3.13 -1.16
N ASN A 120 4.49 -4.07 -1.97
CA ASN A 120 5.44 -5.07 -1.53
C ASN A 120 6.77 -4.45 -1.10
N GLY A 121 7.22 -3.38 -1.77
CA GLY A 121 8.36 -2.57 -1.34
C GLY A 121 8.16 -1.96 0.04
N ILE A 122 6.99 -1.36 0.31
CA ILE A 122 6.64 -0.81 1.63
C ILE A 122 6.66 -1.91 2.71
N ARG A 123 6.04 -3.06 2.45
CA ARG A 123 6.03 -4.20 3.37
C ARG A 123 7.44 -4.73 3.66
N SER A 124 8.28 -4.82 2.63
CA SER A 124 9.67 -5.24 2.76
C SER A 124 10.47 -4.30 3.67
N LEU A 125 10.32 -2.98 3.49
CA LEU A 125 10.95 -1.98 4.34
C LEU A 125 10.50 -2.09 5.80
N LEU A 126 9.19 -2.28 6.04
CA LEU A 126 8.64 -2.46 7.38
C LEU A 126 9.16 -3.74 8.04
N GLY A 127 9.22 -4.85 7.30
CA GLY A 127 9.79 -6.10 7.78
C GLY A 127 11.28 -5.99 8.11
N ALA A 128 12.05 -5.30 7.27
CA ALA A 128 13.47 -5.03 7.54
C ALA A 128 13.66 -4.18 8.80
N THR A 129 12.85 -3.12 8.96
CA THR A 129 12.88 -2.24 10.14
C THR A 129 12.47 -3.00 11.40
N GLN A 130 11.46 -3.86 11.32
CA GLN A 130 11.04 -4.73 12.43
C GLN A 130 12.18 -5.66 12.86
N ASN A 131 12.84 -6.32 11.90
CA ASN A 131 13.97 -7.20 12.20
C ASN A 131 15.13 -6.45 12.87
N GLN A 132 15.41 -5.22 12.43
CA GLN A 132 16.42 -4.35 13.05
C GLN A 132 16.04 -4.01 14.49
N LEU A 133 14.79 -3.56 14.72
CA LEU A 133 14.29 -3.24 16.07
C LEU A 133 14.33 -4.45 17.00
N GLU A 134 13.91 -5.63 16.54
CA GLU A 134 13.98 -6.86 17.32
C GLU A 134 15.43 -7.25 17.66
N SER A 135 16.36 -7.09 16.71
CA SER A 135 17.78 -7.33 16.97
C SER A 135 18.34 -6.39 18.02
N VAL A 136 17.93 -5.13 17.99
CA VAL A 136 18.38 -4.13 18.94
C VAL A 136 17.79 -4.41 20.33
N VAL A 137 16.50 -4.75 20.41
CA VAL A 137 15.87 -5.15 21.68
C VAL A 137 16.57 -6.37 22.30
N ARG A 138 16.91 -7.38 21.49
CA ARG A 138 17.69 -8.54 21.97
C ARG A 138 19.06 -8.11 22.50
N ASN A 139 19.77 -7.24 21.78
CA ASN A 139 21.07 -6.74 22.22
C ASN A 139 20.97 -5.95 23.53
N ILE A 140 20.00 -5.03 23.64
CA ILE A 140 19.77 -4.23 24.85
C ILE A 140 19.43 -5.14 26.04
N SER A 141 18.55 -6.11 25.85
CA SER A 141 18.16 -7.04 26.91
C SER A 141 19.36 -7.86 27.41
N VAL A 142 20.26 -8.29 26.52
CA VAL A 142 21.49 -8.98 26.91
C VAL A 142 22.45 -8.03 27.63
N THR A 143 22.59 -6.78 27.19
CA THR A 143 23.45 -5.80 27.89
C THR A 143 22.87 -5.31 29.23
N GLN A 144 21.56 -5.39 29.45
CA GLN A 144 20.91 -5.01 30.71
C GLN A 144 20.99 -6.10 31.77
N VAL A 145 21.19 -7.36 31.35
CA VAL A 145 21.35 -8.52 32.23
C VAL A 145 22.81 -8.75 32.63
N ASN A 146 23.77 -8.18 31.89
CA ASN A 146 25.21 -8.18 32.23
C ASN A 146 25.58 -6.94 33.04
#